data_AF-A0AAE0QPW5-F1
#
_entry.id   AF-A0AAE0QPW5-F1
#
_cell.length_a   1.000
_cell.length_b   1.000
_cell.length_c   1.000
_cell.angle_alpha   90.00
_cell.angle_beta   90.00
_cell.angle_gamma   90.00
#
_symmetry.space_group_name_H-M   'P 1'
#
loop_
_entity.id
_entity.type
_entity.pdbx_description
1 polymer ?
#
loop_
_entity_poly.entity_id
_entity_poly.type
_entity_poly.pdbx_seq_one_letter_code
_entity_poly.pdbx_strand_id
1 'polypeptide(L)'
;MKSGKAVGPDDIPVEVWKCLGEAAVEFLASLFNRVLESERMPEEWRRSVLVPIFKNKGDVQSCSNYRGIKLMSHTMKVWERVVEARLRQVVEICEQQYGFMPRKSTTDAIFALRILMEKYRDGQKELHCVFVDLEKAYDRVSREELWYCMRKSGVAEKYVRVVQDMYERSRTVVRCAVGQTEEFNVEVGLHQGSALSPFLFAIVMDQLSEEVRQESPWTMMFADDIVICSESREQVEENLERWRFALERRGMKVSRSKTEYMCVNEREGSGTVRLQGEEVKKVQEFKYLGSTVQSNGECGKEVKKRVQAGWNGWRKVSGVLCDQKISAR
;
A
#
# COMPACT_ATOMS: atom_id res chain seq x y z
N MET A 1 17.88 5.23 7.04
CA MET A 1 17.62 4.15 6.04
C MET A 1 18.39 2.88 6.40
N LYS A 2 17.91 1.68 6.02
CA LYS A 2 18.62 0.40 6.24
C LYS A 2 19.79 0.26 5.26
N SER A 3 20.87 -0.38 5.69
CA SER A 3 22.04 -0.70 4.83
C SER A 3 21.71 -1.82 3.83
N GLY A 4 22.56 -1.99 2.81
CA GLY A 4 22.45 -3.05 1.80
C GLY A 4 21.29 -2.85 0.82
N LYS A 5 20.92 -1.60 0.53
CA LYS A 5 19.86 -1.26 -0.44
C LYS A 5 20.44 -1.04 -1.82
N ALA A 6 19.73 -1.54 -2.84
CA ALA A 6 20.09 -1.32 -4.24
C ALA A 6 20.12 0.19 -4.55
N VAL A 7 21.20 0.62 -5.20
CA VAL A 7 21.45 2.03 -5.54
C VAL A 7 20.53 2.52 -6.66
N GLY A 8 20.30 3.83 -6.66
CA GLY A 8 19.65 4.53 -7.75
C GLY A 8 20.61 4.81 -8.91
N PRO A 9 20.20 5.65 -9.88
CA PRO A 9 21.03 6.01 -11.04
C PRO A 9 22.27 6.86 -10.71
N ASP A 10 22.37 7.36 -9.48
CA ASP A 10 23.52 8.11 -8.99
C ASP A 10 24.65 7.20 -8.47
N ASP A 11 24.39 5.90 -8.33
CA ASP A 11 25.32 4.91 -7.78
C ASP A 11 25.88 5.25 -6.39
N ILE A 12 25.17 6.11 -5.64
CA ILE A 12 25.55 6.49 -4.27
C ILE A 12 24.88 5.53 -3.27
N PRO A 13 25.62 4.64 -2.60
CA PRO A 13 25.06 3.76 -1.59
C PRO A 13 24.73 4.55 -0.31
N VAL A 14 23.73 4.07 0.43
CA VAL A 14 23.27 4.73 1.66
C VAL A 14 24.36 4.77 2.73
N GLU A 15 25.30 3.84 2.66
CA GLU A 15 26.47 3.70 3.51
C GLU A 15 27.35 4.96 3.46
N VAL A 16 27.46 5.65 2.31
CA VAL A 16 28.23 6.91 2.21
C VAL A 16 27.70 7.92 3.22
N TRP A 17 26.38 8.13 3.24
CA TRP A 17 25.74 9.07 4.17
C TRP A 17 25.87 8.65 5.63
N LYS A 18 25.96 7.34 5.91
CA LYS A 18 26.15 6.83 7.27
C LYS A 18 27.59 6.98 7.75
N CYS A 19 28.57 6.72 6.89
CA CYS A 19 29.98 6.80 7.22
C CYS A 19 30.46 8.23 7.45
N LEU A 20 29.87 9.20 6.73
CA LEU A 20 30.19 10.62 6.87
C LEU A 20 29.65 11.27 8.15
N GLY A 21 28.76 10.60 8.90
CA GLY A 21 28.27 11.07 10.19
C GLY A 21 27.68 12.49 10.14
N GLU A 22 28.12 13.37 11.04
CA GLU A 22 27.64 14.74 11.17
C GLU A 22 27.88 15.58 9.91
N ALA A 23 29.01 15.40 9.23
CA ALA A 23 29.32 16.13 8.00
C ALA A 23 28.27 15.86 6.90
N ALA A 24 27.75 14.63 6.81
CA ALA A 24 26.63 14.33 5.92
C ALA A 24 25.33 15.02 6.34
N VAL A 25 25.06 15.14 7.64
CA VAL A 25 23.87 15.82 8.13
C VAL A 25 23.91 17.31 7.78
N GLU A 26 25.04 17.98 8.01
CA GLU A 26 25.22 19.40 7.67
C GLU A 26 25.07 19.64 6.16
N PHE A 27 25.74 18.81 5.35
CA PHE A 27 25.65 18.90 3.90
C PHE A 27 24.21 18.68 3.40
N LEU A 28 23.56 17.61 3.84
CA LEU A 28 22.20 17.27 3.42
C LEU A 28 21.20 18.33 3.90
N ALA A 29 21.35 18.85 5.12
CA ALA A 29 20.50 19.91 5.64
C ALA A 29 20.63 21.18 4.79
N SER A 30 21.86 21.60 4.46
CA SER A 30 22.10 22.74 3.58
C SER A 30 21.47 22.54 2.20
N LEU A 31 21.68 21.36 1.59
CA LEU A 31 21.08 20.99 0.31
C LEU A 31 19.55 21.04 0.37
N PHE A 32 18.94 20.43 1.39
CA PHE A 32 17.49 20.36 1.54
C PHE A 32 16.85 21.72 1.82
N ASN A 33 17.51 22.59 2.60
CA ASN A 33 17.05 23.96 2.79
C ASN A 33 17.05 24.72 1.46
N ARG A 34 18.11 24.55 0.65
CA ARG A 34 18.20 25.17 -0.67
C ARG A 34 17.12 24.68 -1.62
N VAL A 35 16.83 23.37 -1.63
CA VAL A 35 15.72 22.77 -2.40
C VAL A 35 14.37 23.30 -1.93
N LEU A 36 14.18 23.48 -0.62
CA LEU A 36 12.95 24.03 -0.08
C LEU A 36 12.78 25.52 -0.39
N GLU A 37 13.85 26.30 -0.37
CA GLU A 37 13.85 27.72 -0.73
C GLU A 37 13.56 27.94 -2.21
N SER A 38 14.22 27.19 -3.08
CA SER A 38 14.04 27.28 -4.54
C SER A 38 12.78 26.59 -5.04
N GLU A 39 12.20 25.69 -4.24
CA GLU A 39 11.13 24.76 -4.62
C GLU A 39 11.52 23.88 -5.82
N ARG A 40 12.83 23.65 -6.02
CA ARG A 40 13.39 22.89 -7.13
C ARG A 40 14.42 21.88 -6.65
N MET A 41 14.20 20.62 -6.98
CA MET A 41 15.16 19.54 -6.71
C MET A 41 16.21 19.41 -7.81
N PRO A 42 17.39 18.80 -7.51
CA PRO A 42 18.40 18.50 -8.51
C PRO A 42 17.86 17.65 -9.66
N GLU A 43 18.26 17.98 -10.89
CA GLU A 43 17.79 17.26 -12.10
C GLU A 43 18.23 15.79 -12.10
N GLU A 44 19.33 15.45 -11.42
CA GLU A 44 19.80 14.09 -11.25
C GLU A 44 18.77 13.19 -10.54
N TRP A 45 17.98 13.76 -9.62
CA TRP A 45 16.97 13.02 -8.86
C TRP A 45 15.73 12.66 -9.71
N ARG A 46 15.53 13.32 -10.85
CA ARG A 46 14.41 13.02 -11.77
C ARG A 46 14.59 11.70 -12.51
N ARG A 47 15.81 11.16 -12.56
CA ARG A 47 16.13 9.90 -13.24
C ARG A 47 15.91 8.72 -12.30
N SER A 48 15.48 7.60 -12.86
CA SER A 48 15.19 6.38 -12.10
C SER A 48 15.27 5.13 -12.96
N VAL A 49 15.43 3.98 -12.31
CA VAL A 49 15.47 2.68 -12.98
C VAL A 49 14.33 1.82 -12.46
N LEU A 50 13.45 1.36 -13.34
CA LEU A 50 12.40 0.41 -13.02
C LEU A 50 12.91 -1.02 -13.19
N VAL A 51 12.83 -1.81 -12.13
CA VAL A 51 13.18 -3.24 -12.14
C VAL A 51 11.89 -4.06 -11.99
N PRO A 52 11.49 -4.84 -13.01
CA PRO A 52 10.32 -5.69 -12.92
C PRO A 52 10.62 -6.94 -12.08
N ILE A 53 9.83 -7.17 -11.04
CA ILE A 53 9.93 -8.35 -10.18
C ILE A 53 8.72 -9.24 -10.41
N PHE A 54 8.94 -10.48 -10.81
CA PHE A 54 7.87 -11.44 -11.04
C PHE A 54 7.14 -11.76 -9.72
N LYS A 55 5.80 -11.73 -9.74
CA LYS A 55 4.95 -12.01 -8.56
C LYS A 55 4.92 -13.51 -8.21
N ASN A 56 5.69 -14.35 -8.91
CA ASN A 56 5.71 -15.81 -8.75
C ASN A 56 4.33 -16.46 -8.92
N LYS A 57 3.48 -15.88 -9.78
CA LYS A 57 2.12 -16.33 -10.06
C LYS A 57 1.72 -16.00 -11.49
N GLY A 58 0.97 -16.91 -12.11
CA GLY A 58 0.46 -16.76 -13.46
C GLY A 58 1.53 -16.94 -14.53
N ASP A 59 1.21 -16.53 -15.74
CA ASP A 59 2.10 -16.58 -16.89
C ASP A 59 3.26 -15.56 -16.77
N VAL A 60 4.48 -16.05 -16.97
CA VAL A 60 5.74 -15.26 -16.97
C VAL A 60 5.79 -14.29 -18.15
N GLN A 61 5.04 -14.54 -19.23
CA GLN A 61 4.97 -13.63 -20.37
C GLN A 61 3.99 -12.47 -20.17
N SER A 62 3.10 -12.54 -19.17
CA SER A 62 2.17 -11.45 -18.88
C SER A 62 2.81 -10.37 -18.03
N CYS A 63 2.96 -9.15 -18.59
CA CYS A 63 3.48 -7.98 -17.87
C CYS A 63 2.69 -7.66 -16.58
N SER A 64 1.40 -8.02 -16.52
CA SER A 64 0.55 -7.79 -15.33
C SER A 64 1.02 -8.59 -14.10
N ASN A 65 1.76 -9.67 -14.31
CA ASN A 65 2.31 -10.54 -13.28
C ASN A 65 3.65 -10.05 -12.73
N TYR A 66 4.12 -8.87 -13.15
CA TYR A 66 5.30 -8.23 -12.60
C TYR A 66 4.92 -7.05 -11.70
N ARG A 67 5.80 -6.75 -10.75
CA ARG A 67 5.77 -5.54 -9.93
C ARG A 67 6.98 -4.70 -10.33
N GLY A 68 6.76 -3.53 -10.90
CA GLY A 68 7.83 -2.59 -11.20
C GLY A 68 8.32 -1.90 -9.93
N ILE A 69 9.56 -2.12 -9.53
CA ILE A 69 10.18 -1.38 -8.41
C ILE A 69 11.03 -0.26 -9.00
N LYS A 70 10.71 0.98 -8.63
CA LYS A 70 11.47 2.17 -9.03
C LYS A 70 12.67 2.37 -8.09
N LEU A 71 13.87 2.19 -8.62
CA LEU A 71 15.12 2.57 -7.97
C LEU A 71 15.36 4.06 -8.23
N MET A 72 15.47 4.82 -7.15
CA MET A 72 15.67 6.27 -7.13
C MET A 72 16.88 6.58 -6.24
N SER A 73 17.47 7.77 -6.42
CA SER A 73 18.56 8.26 -5.59
C SER A 73 18.24 8.08 -4.10
N HIS A 74 19.23 7.59 -3.34
CA HIS A 74 19.08 7.49 -1.89
C HIS A 74 18.94 8.86 -1.24
N THR A 75 19.62 9.87 -1.76
CA THR A 75 19.54 11.27 -1.29
C THR A 75 18.12 11.81 -1.46
N MET A 76 17.49 11.57 -2.61
CA MET A 76 16.08 11.90 -2.85
C MET A 76 15.17 11.20 -1.82
N LYS A 77 15.39 9.93 -1.52
CA LYS A 77 14.60 9.20 -0.51
C LYS A 77 14.76 9.75 0.91
N VAL A 78 15.93 10.29 1.24
CA VAL A 78 16.14 10.99 2.51
C VAL A 78 15.35 12.30 2.52
N TRP A 79 15.39 13.06 1.43
CA TRP A 79 14.59 14.27 1.27
C TRP A 79 13.07 14.00 1.40
N GLU A 80 12.58 12.97 0.70
CA GLU A 80 11.20 12.49 0.79
C GLU A 80 10.79 12.18 2.24
N ARG A 81 11.68 11.59 3.04
CA ARG A 81 11.44 11.30 4.46
C ARG A 81 11.35 12.56 5.32
N VAL A 82 12.18 13.58 5.02
CA VAL A 82 12.12 14.87 5.70
C VAL A 82 10.80 15.57 5.38
N VAL A 83 10.39 15.59 4.10
CA VAL A 83 9.11 16.16 3.69
C VAL A 83 7.94 15.39 4.32
N GLU A 84 7.96 14.06 4.28
CA GLU A 84 6.94 13.22 4.93
C GLU A 84 6.78 13.56 6.42
N ALA A 85 7.90 13.65 7.15
CA ALA A 85 7.89 13.95 8.58
C ALA A 85 7.23 15.32 8.88
N ARG A 86 7.46 16.32 8.03
CA ARG A 86 6.84 17.65 8.18
C ARG A 86 5.37 17.65 7.78
N LEU A 87 4.99 16.95 6.71
CA LEU A 87 3.59 16.85 6.30
C LEU A 87 2.74 16.13 7.35
N ARG A 88 3.29 15.10 8.01
CA ARG A 88 2.61 14.39 9.12
C ARG A 88 2.34 15.24 10.36
N GLN A 89 3.00 16.38 10.52
CA GLN A 89 2.71 17.32 11.61
C GLN A 89 1.49 18.20 11.33
N VAL A 90 1.09 18.30 10.06
CA VAL A 90 0.01 19.18 9.60
C VAL A 90 -1.22 18.39 9.18
N VAL A 91 -1.01 17.22 8.56
CA VAL A 91 -2.08 16.38 8.03
C VAL A 91 -2.42 15.26 8.99
N GLU A 92 -3.66 15.27 9.47
CA GLU A 92 -4.25 14.17 10.22
C GLU A 92 -4.96 13.21 9.26
N ILE A 93 -4.68 11.92 9.39
CA ILE A 93 -5.31 10.86 8.60
C ILE A 93 -6.31 10.14 9.49
N CYS A 94 -7.46 9.77 8.94
CA CYS A 94 -8.52 9.10 9.69
C CYS A 94 -8.09 7.80 10.38
N GLU A 95 -8.78 7.49 11.48
CA GLU A 95 -8.48 6.33 12.32
C GLU A 95 -8.70 4.98 11.61
N GLN A 96 -9.56 4.94 10.60
CA GLN A 96 -9.87 3.77 9.79
C GLN A 96 -8.72 3.37 8.85
N GLN A 97 -7.74 4.24 8.62
CA GLN A 97 -6.56 3.93 7.84
C GLN A 97 -5.48 3.30 8.74
N TYR A 98 -5.23 2.02 8.53
CA TYR A 98 -4.17 1.24 9.20
C TYR A 98 -2.89 1.19 8.36
N GLY A 99 -3.00 1.36 7.04
CA GLY A 99 -1.89 1.28 6.11
C GLY A 99 -0.91 2.44 6.27
N PHE A 100 0.38 2.13 6.45
CA PHE A 100 1.47 3.11 6.52
C PHE A 100 1.30 4.20 7.59
N MET A 101 0.48 3.94 8.61
CA MET A 101 0.28 4.85 9.74
C MET A 101 1.18 4.47 10.92
N PRO A 102 1.73 5.46 11.64
CA PRO A 102 2.54 5.19 12.81
C PRO A 102 1.70 4.48 13.88
N ARG A 103 2.29 3.49 14.55
CA ARG A 103 1.63 2.71 15.62
C ARG A 103 0.42 1.88 15.18
N LYS A 104 0.20 1.70 13.87
CA LYS A 104 -0.78 0.76 13.31
C LYS A 104 -0.07 -0.31 12.50
N SER A 105 -0.62 -1.52 12.56
CA SER A 105 -0.09 -2.70 11.90
C SER A 105 -1.20 -3.47 11.18
N THR A 106 -0.81 -4.38 10.30
CA THR A 106 -1.74 -5.33 9.70
C THR A 106 -2.45 -6.18 10.75
N THR A 107 -1.79 -6.45 11.88
CA THR A 107 -2.34 -7.25 12.97
C THR A 107 -3.53 -6.54 13.62
N ASP A 108 -3.48 -5.23 13.78
CA ASP A 108 -4.56 -4.45 14.42
C ASP A 108 -5.84 -4.49 13.57
N ALA A 109 -5.72 -4.31 12.25
CA ALA A 109 -6.84 -4.40 11.32
C ALA A 109 -7.42 -5.83 11.27
N ILE A 110 -6.56 -6.86 11.21
CA ILE A 110 -7.00 -8.26 11.24
C ILE A 110 -7.71 -8.57 12.56
N PHE A 111 -7.17 -8.09 13.68
CA PHE A 111 -7.73 -8.32 15.01
C PHE A 111 -9.10 -7.65 15.18
N ALA A 112 -9.23 -6.38 14.76
CA ALA A 112 -10.50 -5.66 14.79
C ALA A 112 -11.59 -6.37 13.98
N LEU A 113 -11.25 -6.83 12.77
CA LEU A 113 -12.16 -7.61 11.93
C LEU A 113 -12.55 -8.93 12.61
N ARG A 114 -11.60 -9.66 13.19
CA ARG A 114 -11.88 -10.94 13.87
C ARG A 114 -12.79 -10.77 15.08
N ILE A 115 -12.55 -9.76 15.92
CA ILE A 115 -13.43 -9.46 17.06
C ILE A 115 -14.84 -9.14 16.58
N LEU A 116 -14.98 -8.34 15.51
CA LEU A 116 -16.29 -8.05 14.94
C LEU A 116 -16.98 -9.35 14.49
N MET A 117 -16.28 -10.20 13.74
CA MET A 117 -16.85 -11.48 13.29
C MET A 117 -17.23 -12.41 14.45
N GLU A 118 -16.38 -12.54 15.47
CA GLU A 118 -16.64 -13.36 16.65
C GLU A 118 -17.87 -12.88 17.42
N LYS A 119 -18.00 -11.56 17.63
CA LYS A 119 -19.17 -10.97 18.30
C LYS A 119 -20.48 -11.32 17.60
N TYR A 120 -20.53 -11.22 16.27
CA TYR A 120 -21.74 -11.56 15.52
C TYR A 120 -21.95 -13.08 15.47
N ARG A 121 -20.86 -13.85 15.45
CA ARG A 121 -20.89 -15.31 15.54
C ARG A 121 -21.59 -15.78 16.82
N ASP A 122 -21.11 -15.31 17.96
CA ASP A 122 -21.62 -15.67 19.28
C ASP A 122 -23.06 -15.17 19.49
N GLY A 123 -23.38 -14.01 18.91
CA GLY A 123 -24.74 -13.45 18.91
C GLY A 123 -25.73 -14.13 17.95
N GLN A 124 -25.31 -15.12 17.15
CA GLN A 124 -26.15 -15.77 16.13
C GLN A 124 -26.80 -14.78 15.15
N LYS A 125 -26.11 -13.67 14.88
CA LYS A 125 -26.51 -12.62 13.93
C LYS A 125 -25.64 -12.68 12.70
N GLU A 126 -26.22 -12.29 11.57
CA GLU A 126 -25.49 -12.17 10.32
C GLU A 126 -24.54 -10.97 10.36
N LEU A 127 -23.38 -11.13 9.73
CA LEU A 127 -22.45 -10.04 9.45
C LEU A 127 -21.99 -10.17 8.01
N HIS A 128 -22.15 -9.09 7.27
CA HIS A 128 -21.82 -9.01 5.85
C HIS A 128 -20.54 -8.21 5.69
N CYS A 129 -19.52 -8.82 5.08
CA CYS A 129 -18.21 -8.20 4.86
C CYS A 129 -17.90 -8.19 3.36
N VAL A 130 -17.57 -7.03 2.80
CA VAL A 130 -17.05 -6.91 1.44
C VAL A 130 -15.59 -6.47 1.49
N PHE A 131 -14.73 -7.25 0.84
CA PHE A 131 -13.30 -6.98 0.68
C PHE A 131 -13.09 -6.36 -0.70
N VAL A 132 -12.81 -5.06 -0.74
CA VAL A 132 -12.63 -4.28 -1.97
C VAL A 132 -11.15 -4.17 -2.31
N ASP A 133 -10.79 -4.54 -3.54
CA ASP A 133 -9.45 -4.35 -4.13
C ASP A 133 -9.52 -3.24 -5.18
N LEU A 134 -8.52 -2.37 -5.21
CA LEU A 134 -8.42 -1.31 -6.21
C LEU A 134 -7.46 -1.70 -7.34
N GLU A 135 -7.88 -1.48 -8.60
CA GLU A 135 -7.06 -1.78 -9.75
C GLU A 135 -5.86 -0.83 -9.86
N LYS A 136 -4.63 -1.34 -9.68
CA LYS A 136 -3.39 -0.56 -9.86
C LYS A 136 -3.45 0.79 -9.13
N ALA A 137 -3.87 0.77 -7.86
CA ALA A 137 -4.21 1.97 -7.09
C ALA A 137 -3.18 3.11 -7.22
N TYR A 138 -1.90 2.80 -7.02
CA TYR A 138 -0.81 3.79 -7.10
C TYR A 138 -0.67 4.39 -8.51
N ASP A 139 -0.85 3.58 -9.55
CA ASP A 139 -0.64 4.00 -10.94
C ASP A 139 -1.82 4.82 -11.47
N ARG A 140 -2.99 4.75 -10.83
CA ARG A 140 -4.22 5.46 -11.23
C ARG A 140 -4.39 6.84 -10.61
N VAL A 141 -3.67 7.16 -9.53
CA VAL A 141 -3.78 8.47 -8.87
C VAL A 141 -3.38 9.56 -9.86
N SER A 142 -4.35 10.43 -10.21
CA SER A 142 -4.08 11.63 -10.99
C SER A 142 -3.24 12.61 -10.15
N ARG A 143 -2.27 13.26 -10.80
CA ARG A 143 -1.44 14.28 -10.15
C ARG A 143 -2.28 15.48 -9.70
N GLU A 144 -3.21 15.92 -10.53
CA GLU A 144 -4.12 17.02 -10.20
C GLU A 144 -4.93 16.71 -8.94
N GLU A 145 -5.41 15.47 -8.85
CA GLU A 145 -6.16 15.01 -7.70
C GLU A 145 -5.30 14.95 -6.45
N LEU A 146 -4.05 14.51 -6.57
CA LEU A 146 -3.10 14.54 -5.46
C LEU A 146 -2.88 15.97 -4.95
N TRP A 147 -2.66 16.93 -5.84
CA TRP A 147 -2.46 18.33 -5.45
C TRP A 147 -3.70 18.92 -4.77
N TYR A 148 -4.89 18.60 -5.29
CA TYR A 148 -6.15 18.99 -4.69
C TYR A 148 -6.31 18.39 -3.29
N CYS A 149 -6.07 17.09 -3.12
CA CYS A 149 -6.15 16.42 -1.82
C CYS A 149 -5.16 17.02 -0.79
N MET A 150 -3.93 17.31 -1.21
CA MET A 150 -2.93 17.93 -0.34
C MET A 150 -3.40 19.31 0.15
N ARG A 151 -3.89 20.17 -0.74
CA ARG A 151 -4.40 21.50 -0.38
C ARG A 151 -5.61 21.40 0.54
N LYS A 152 -6.56 20.51 0.24
CA LYS A 152 -7.75 20.29 1.06
C LYS A 152 -7.40 19.77 2.46
N SER A 153 -6.30 19.04 2.59
CA SER A 153 -5.77 18.55 3.87
C SER A 153 -4.95 19.59 4.66
N GLY A 154 -4.96 20.86 4.24
CA GLY A 154 -4.28 21.95 4.95
C GLY A 154 -2.77 22.05 4.69
N VAL A 155 -2.23 21.34 3.69
CA VAL A 155 -0.81 21.43 3.34
C VAL A 155 -0.52 22.80 2.73
N ALA A 156 0.49 23.49 3.27
CA ALA A 156 0.94 24.78 2.73
C ALA A 156 1.40 24.65 1.27
N GLU A 157 1.05 25.64 0.44
CA GLU A 157 1.30 25.60 -1.01
C GLU A 157 2.78 25.38 -1.35
N LYS A 158 3.70 25.88 -0.51
CA LYS A 158 5.13 25.65 -0.66
C LYS A 158 5.49 24.15 -0.68
N TYR A 159 4.90 23.35 0.20
CA TYR A 159 5.12 21.90 0.18
C TYR A 159 4.41 21.23 -0.99
N VAL A 160 3.24 21.74 -1.40
CA VAL A 160 2.56 21.25 -2.62
C VAL A 160 3.47 21.42 -3.83
N ARG A 161 4.10 22.58 -4.00
CA ARG A 161 5.04 22.87 -5.10
C ARG A 161 6.31 22.01 -5.05
N VAL A 162 6.86 21.80 -3.85
CA VAL A 162 8.00 20.87 -3.67
C VAL A 162 7.63 19.45 -4.10
N VAL A 163 6.44 18.95 -3.71
CA VAL A 163 6.00 17.62 -4.13
C VAL A 163 5.67 17.60 -5.62
N GLN A 164 5.05 18.64 -6.19
CA GLN A 164 4.86 18.78 -7.64
C GLN A 164 6.17 18.62 -8.40
N ASP A 165 7.21 19.34 -7.96
CA ASP A 165 8.53 19.27 -8.58
C ASP A 165 9.13 17.86 -8.50
N MET A 166 8.85 17.07 -7.45
CA MET A 166 9.29 15.68 -7.34
C MET A 166 8.71 14.76 -8.43
N TYR A 167 7.48 15.02 -8.87
CA TYR A 167 6.78 14.18 -9.86
C TYR A 167 6.92 14.71 -11.29
N GLU A 168 7.14 16.00 -11.47
CA GLU A 168 7.35 16.63 -12.78
C GLU A 168 8.64 16.15 -13.46
N ARG A 169 8.61 16.05 -14.79
CA ARG A 169 9.78 15.73 -15.64
C ARG A 169 10.56 14.48 -15.19
N SER A 170 9.89 13.57 -14.48
CA SER A 170 10.45 12.30 -14.04
C SER A 170 10.67 11.38 -15.23
N ARG A 171 11.89 10.83 -15.33
CA ARG A 171 12.28 9.92 -16.40
C ARG A 171 12.70 8.57 -15.85
N THR A 172 12.35 7.52 -16.57
CA THR A 172 12.59 6.13 -16.17
C THR A 172 13.15 5.33 -17.33
N VAL A 173 14.08 4.43 -17.03
CA VAL A 173 14.48 3.31 -17.89
C VAL A 173 14.03 2.00 -17.25
N VAL A 174 13.67 0.99 -18.04
CA VAL A 174 13.38 -0.35 -17.51
C VAL A 174 14.65 -1.20 -17.61
N ARG A 175 15.07 -1.81 -16.50
CA ARG A 175 16.21 -2.73 -16.44
C ARG A 175 15.72 -4.17 -16.35
N CYS A 176 16.02 -4.93 -17.40
CA CYS A 176 15.69 -6.35 -17.53
C CYS A 176 16.97 -7.20 -17.59
N ALA A 177 16.84 -8.52 -17.55
CA ALA A 177 17.98 -9.44 -17.70
C ALA A 177 18.74 -9.28 -19.03
N VAL A 178 18.06 -8.80 -20.07
CA VAL A 178 18.62 -8.60 -21.42
C VAL A 178 19.26 -7.23 -21.64
N GLY A 179 19.11 -6.29 -20.69
CA GLY A 179 19.62 -4.92 -20.83
C GLY A 179 18.66 -3.85 -20.30
N GLN A 180 18.97 -2.59 -20.62
CA GLN A 180 18.13 -1.44 -20.29
C GLN A 180 17.37 -0.96 -21.53
N THR A 181 16.13 -0.50 -21.35
CA THR A 181 15.34 0.13 -22.41
C THR A 181 15.75 1.59 -22.64
N GLU A 182 15.20 2.19 -23.68
CA GLU A 182 15.20 3.64 -23.84
C GLU A 182 14.49 4.33 -22.66
N GLU A 183 14.85 5.60 -22.45
CA GLU A 183 14.29 6.46 -21.42
C GLU A 183 12.89 6.94 -21.84
N PHE A 184 11.92 6.87 -20.92
CA PHE A 184 10.57 7.37 -21.13
C PHE A 184 10.10 8.24 -19.96
N ASN A 185 9.15 9.13 -20.24
CA ASN A 185 8.57 10.03 -19.24
C ASN A 185 7.50 9.30 -18.41
N VAL A 186 7.49 9.57 -17.10
CA VAL A 186 6.43 9.12 -16.21
C VAL A 186 5.45 10.28 -16.00
N GLU A 187 4.21 10.09 -16.42
CA GLU A 187 3.19 11.16 -16.41
C GLU A 187 2.10 10.98 -15.36
N VAL A 188 1.79 9.74 -14.96
CA VAL A 188 0.68 9.42 -14.05
C VAL A 188 1.18 8.54 -12.90
N GLY A 189 0.45 8.62 -11.79
CA GLY A 189 0.62 7.72 -10.66
C GLY A 189 1.76 8.09 -9.71
N LEU A 190 1.72 7.42 -8.56
CA LEU A 190 2.70 7.56 -7.50
C LEU A 190 3.93 6.68 -7.79
N HIS A 191 5.11 7.15 -7.40
CA HIS A 191 6.35 6.40 -7.59
C HIS A 191 6.39 5.18 -6.67
N GLN A 192 6.27 3.97 -7.24
CA GLN A 192 6.40 2.71 -6.51
C GLN A 192 7.87 2.49 -6.07
N GLY A 193 8.16 2.70 -4.79
CA GLY A 193 9.52 2.66 -4.24
C GLY A 193 10.00 4.00 -3.66
N SER A 194 9.20 5.06 -3.82
CA SER A 194 9.34 6.32 -3.10
C SER A 194 9.05 6.15 -1.62
N ALA A 195 9.77 6.92 -0.82
CA ALA A 195 9.55 7.04 0.60
C ALA A 195 8.27 7.82 0.92
N LEU A 196 7.94 8.83 0.11
CA LEU A 196 6.83 9.75 0.35
C LEU A 196 5.50 9.22 -0.23
N SER A 197 5.54 8.49 -1.35
CA SER A 197 4.34 7.96 -2.04
C SER A 197 3.31 7.28 -1.13
N PRO A 198 3.69 6.41 -0.16
CA PRO A 198 2.68 5.77 0.69
C PRO A 198 1.87 6.75 1.55
N PHE A 199 2.51 7.82 2.03
CA PHE A 199 1.81 8.84 2.82
C PHE A 199 0.93 9.72 1.91
N LEU A 200 1.41 10.09 0.73
CA LEU A 200 0.59 10.81 -0.26
C LEU A 200 -0.64 9.99 -0.68
N PHE A 201 -0.48 8.67 -0.85
CA PHE A 201 -1.59 7.77 -1.12
C PHE A 201 -2.60 7.76 0.04
N ALA A 202 -2.13 7.76 1.29
CA ALA A 202 -3.00 7.86 2.45
C ALA A 202 -3.79 9.16 2.48
N ILE A 203 -3.18 10.31 2.15
CA ILE A 203 -3.87 11.60 2.04
C ILE A 203 -4.99 11.54 0.99
N VAL A 204 -4.70 10.98 -0.19
CA VAL A 204 -5.70 10.81 -1.25
C VAL A 204 -6.84 9.91 -0.77
N MET A 205 -6.53 8.72 -0.25
CA MET A 205 -7.56 7.79 0.26
C MET A 205 -8.39 8.38 1.39
N ASP A 206 -7.79 9.16 2.28
CA ASP A 206 -8.50 9.87 3.34
C ASP A 206 -9.56 10.82 2.76
N GLN A 207 -9.17 11.65 1.79
CA GLN A 207 -10.06 12.59 1.12
C GLN A 207 -11.11 11.91 0.23
N LEU A 208 -10.79 10.77 -0.38
CA LEU A 208 -11.74 9.99 -1.19
C LEU A 208 -12.80 9.31 -0.33
N SER A 209 -12.42 8.90 0.88
CA SER A 209 -13.26 8.12 1.79
C SER A 209 -14.08 8.95 2.76
N GLU A 210 -13.82 10.26 2.87
CA GLU A 210 -14.41 11.17 3.87
C GLU A 210 -15.95 11.04 4.00
N GLU A 211 -16.66 10.94 2.88
CA GLU A 211 -18.14 10.92 2.84
C GLU A 211 -18.76 9.50 2.99
N VAL A 212 -17.94 8.45 2.92
CA VAL A 212 -18.40 7.06 2.82
C VAL A 212 -17.86 6.15 3.92
N ARG A 213 -16.78 6.55 4.60
CA ARG A 213 -16.19 5.80 5.70
C ARG A 213 -17.09 5.80 6.93
N GLN A 214 -17.20 4.64 7.56
CA GLN A 214 -17.84 4.47 8.86
C GLN A 214 -16.76 4.29 9.95
N GLU A 215 -17.15 4.34 11.23
CA GLU A 215 -16.22 4.09 12.32
C GLU A 215 -15.62 2.68 12.26
N SER A 216 -14.37 2.52 12.70
CA SER A 216 -13.79 1.19 12.86
C SER A 216 -14.57 0.43 13.96
N PRO A 217 -14.91 -0.86 13.76
CA PRO A 217 -14.45 -1.78 12.71
C PRO A 217 -15.39 -1.92 11.49
N TRP A 218 -16.36 -1.04 11.28
CA TRP A 218 -17.29 -1.11 10.14
C TRP A 218 -16.66 -0.77 8.81
N THR A 219 -15.66 0.12 8.83
CA THR A 219 -14.77 0.38 7.71
C THR A 219 -13.33 0.28 8.18
N MET A 220 -12.54 -0.53 7.49
CA MET A 220 -11.10 -0.65 7.73
C MET A 220 -10.36 -0.55 6.41
N MET A 221 -9.37 0.34 6.34
CA MET A 221 -8.53 0.54 5.17
C MET A 221 -7.08 0.18 5.52
N PHE A 222 -6.41 -0.50 4.60
CA PHE A 222 -4.97 -0.68 4.64
C PHE A 222 -4.40 -0.37 3.27
N ALA A 223 -4.02 0.89 3.07
CA ALA A 223 -3.70 1.43 1.75
C ALA A 223 -4.84 1.17 0.76
N ASP A 224 -4.65 0.29 -0.23
CA ASP A 224 -5.61 -0.05 -1.27
C ASP A 224 -6.59 -1.19 -0.91
N ASP A 225 -6.32 -1.93 0.17
CA ASP A 225 -7.23 -2.96 0.69
C ASP A 225 -8.30 -2.30 1.58
N ILE A 226 -9.58 -2.38 1.21
CA ILE A 226 -10.70 -1.82 1.99
C ILE A 226 -11.63 -2.95 2.42
N VAL A 227 -12.08 -2.91 3.67
CA VAL A 227 -13.11 -3.81 4.21
C VAL A 227 -14.30 -2.98 4.65
N ILE A 228 -15.47 -3.35 4.15
CA ILE A 228 -16.75 -2.73 4.48
C ILE A 228 -17.60 -3.81 5.16
N CYS A 229 -18.05 -3.54 6.37
CA CYS A 229 -18.89 -4.45 7.15
C CYS A 229 -20.27 -3.83 7.38
N SER A 230 -21.30 -4.67 7.47
CA SER A 230 -22.65 -4.25 7.85
C SER A 230 -23.44 -5.42 8.46
N GLU A 231 -24.47 -5.09 9.24
CA GLU A 231 -25.41 -6.05 9.81
C GLU A 231 -26.42 -6.59 8.80
N SER A 232 -26.64 -5.88 7.68
CA SER A 232 -27.55 -6.32 6.62
C SER A 232 -26.88 -6.33 5.25
N ARG A 233 -27.35 -7.26 4.40
CA ARG A 233 -26.90 -7.41 3.02
C ARG A 233 -27.18 -6.16 2.19
N GLU A 234 -28.38 -5.59 2.35
CA GLU A 234 -28.83 -4.41 1.62
C GLU A 234 -27.95 -3.21 1.95
N GLN A 235 -27.59 -3.05 3.23
CA GLN A 235 -26.76 -1.94 3.67
C GLN A 235 -25.30 -2.10 3.22
N VAL A 236 -24.74 -3.32 3.21
CA VAL A 236 -23.38 -3.51 2.68
C VAL A 236 -23.32 -3.27 1.17
N GLU A 237 -24.39 -3.63 0.44
CA GLU A 237 -24.51 -3.36 -1.00
C GLU A 237 -24.60 -1.86 -1.28
N GLU A 238 -25.42 -1.13 -0.53
CA GLU A 238 -25.51 0.33 -0.63
C GLU A 238 -24.16 1.00 -0.30
N ASN A 239 -23.50 0.56 0.78
CA ASN A 239 -22.19 1.08 1.16
C ASN A 239 -21.15 0.81 0.06
N LEU A 240 -21.14 -0.40 -0.51
CA LEU A 240 -20.23 -0.76 -1.59
C LEU A 240 -20.43 0.15 -2.81
N GLU A 241 -21.68 0.43 -3.19
CA GLU A 241 -22.02 1.34 -4.28
C GLU A 241 -21.58 2.79 -4.00
N ARG A 242 -21.77 3.25 -2.76
CA ARG A 242 -21.29 4.57 -2.31
C ARG A 242 -19.76 4.66 -2.40
N TRP A 243 -19.05 3.64 -1.93
CA TRP A 243 -17.60 3.54 -2.02
C TRP A 243 -17.12 3.54 -3.47
N ARG A 244 -17.73 2.72 -4.34
CA ARG A 244 -17.41 2.71 -5.76
C ARG A 244 -17.59 4.10 -6.37
N PHE A 245 -18.73 4.74 -6.14
CA PHE A 245 -18.99 6.09 -6.67
C PHE A 245 -17.95 7.12 -6.18
N ALA A 246 -17.65 7.13 -4.88
CA ALA A 246 -16.70 8.06 -4.28
C ALA A 246 -15.27 7.92 -4.85
N LEU A 247 -14.85 6.69 -5.11
CA LEU A 247 -13.54 6.36 -5.68
C LEU A 247 -13.48 6.61 -7.19
N GLU A 248 -14.45 6.10 -7.95
CA GLU A 248 -14.43 6.14 -9.42
C GLU A 248 -14.61 7.54 -9.97
N ARG A 249 -15.43 8.40 -9.33
CA ARG A 249 -15.59 9.80 -9.73
C ARG A 249 -14.29 10.62 -9.65
N ARG A 250 -13.29 10.11 -8.92
CA ARG A 250 -11.98 10.75 -8.67
C ARG A 250 -10.80 9.94 -9.26
N GLY A 251 -11.10 9.03 -10.20
CA GLY A 251 -10.10 8.31 -11.00
C GLY A 251 -9.62 6.96 -10.43
N MET A 252 -10.09 6.55 -9.26
CA MET A 252 -9.74 5.27 -8.63
C MET A 252 -10.75 4.20 -9.02
N LYS A 253 -10.29 3.03 -9.48
CA LYS A 253 -11.20 1.98 -9.99
C LYS A 253 -11.24 0.76 -9.08
N VAL A 254 -12.45 0.28 -8.78
CA VAL A 254 -12.68 -0.95 -8.01
C VAL A 254 -12.47 -2.18 -8.92
N SER A 255 -11.70 -3.15 -8.43
CA SER A 255 -11.47 -4.42 -9.13
C SER A 255 -12.62 -5.38 -8.88
N ARG A 256 -13.54 -5.48 -9.85
CA ARG A 256 -14.71 -6.35 -9.73
C ARG A 256 -14.35 -7.83 -9.57
N SER A 257 -13.33 -8.30 -10.28
CA SER A 257 -12.92 -9.71 -10.27
C SER A 257 -12.20 -10.15 -8.99
N LYS A 258 -11.67 -9.20 -8.21
CA LYS A 258 -10.98 -9.47 -6.96
C LYS A 258 -11.74 -9.00 -5.73
N THR A 259 -12.79 -8.19 -5.91
CA THR A 259 -13.68 -7.82 -4.82
C THR A 259 -14.49 -9.05 -4.45
N GLU A 260 -14.46 -9.41 -3.17
CA GLU A 260 -15.09 -10.64 -2.67
C GLU A 260 -16.00 -10.31 -1.48
N TYR A 261 -17.10 -11.06 -1.37
CA TYR A 261 -18.12 -10.90 -0.35
C TYR A 261 -18.12 -12.11 0.59
N MET A 262 -18.23 -11.90 1.89
CA MET A 262 -18.32 -12.93 2.92
C MET A 262 -19.50 -12.65 3.84
N CYS A 263 -20.24 -13.71 4.19
CA CYS A 263 -21.30 -13.66 5.21
C CYS A 263 -20.92 -14.55 6.38
N VAL A 264 -20.99 -14.04 7.60
CA VAL A 264 -20.85 -14.80 8.85
C VAL A 264 -22.26 -15.16 9.35
N ASN A 265 -22.44 -16.37 9.89
CA ASN A 265 -23.73 -16.88 10.38
C ASN A 265 -24.86 -16.83 9.35
N GLU A 266 -24.51 -17.12 8.09
CA GLU A 266 -25.44 -17.11 6.98
C GLU A 266 -26.70 -17.95 7.26
N ARG A 267 -27.87 -17.32 7.12
CA ARG A 267 -29.18 -17.98 7.22
C ARG A 267 -29.64 -18.46 5.84
N GLU A 268 -30.54 -19.44 5.80
CA GLU A 268 -31.13 -19.89 4.53
C GLU A 268 -31.81 -18.72 3.81
N GLY A 269 -31.39 -18.45 2.57
CA GLY A 269 -31.90 -17.34 1.75
C GLY A 269 -31.04 -16.08 1.73
N SER A 270 -29.89 -16.05 2.42
CA SER A 270 -28.97 -14.91 2.41
C SER A 270 -28.30 -14.75 1.05
N GLY A 271 -28.90 -13.87 0.24
CA GLY A 271 -28.54 -13.63 -1.15
C GLY A 271 -27.10 -13.14 -1.39
N THR A 272 -26.84 -12.78 -2.62
CA THR A 272 -25.58 -12.20 -3.07
C THR A 272 -25.60 -10.67 -2.91
N VAL A 273 -24.42 -10.07 -2.80
CA VAL A 273 -24.23 -8.63 -2.89
C VAL A 273 -23.91 -8.30 -4.34
N ARG A 274 -24.46 -7.21 -4.87
CA ARG A 274 -24.22 -6.75 -6.23
C ARG A 274 -23.36 -5.49 -6.27
N LEU A 275 -22.55 -5.37 -7.30
CA LEU A 275 -21.80 -4.17 -7.66
C LEU A 275 -22.13 -3.85 -9.12
N GLN A 276 -22.78 -2.72 -9.38
CA GLN A 276 -23.29 -2.33 -10.70
C GLN A 276 -24.25 -3.37 -11.31
N GLY A 277 -25.00 -4.07 -10.46
CA GLY A 277 -25.91 -5.14 -10.88
C GLY A 277 -25.24 -6.49 -11.14
N GLU A 278 -23.91 -6.57 -11.13
CA GLU A 278 -23.15 -7.83 -11.22
C GLU A 278 -22.95 -8.44 -9.83
N GLU A 279 -23.07 -9.76 -9.70
CA GLU A 279 -22.86 -10.43 -8.41
C GLU A 279 -21.39 -10.41 -8.00
N VAL A 280 -21.14 -9.94 -6.77
CA VAL A 280 -19.82 -10.04 -6.14
C VAL A 280 -19.61 -11.48 -5.70
N LYS A 281 -18.42 -12.02 -6.02
CA LYS A 281 -18.06 -13.40 -5.70
C LYS A 281 -18.16 -13.64 -4.19
N LYS A 282 -19.08 -14.52 -3.78
CA LYS A 282 -19.24 -14.94 -2.39
C LYS A 282 -18.18 -15.98 -2.01
N VAL A 283 -17.54 -15.81 -0.86
CA VAL A 283 -16.47 -16.69 -0.36
C VAL A 283 -16.68 -17.04 1.12
N GLN A 284 -16.26 -18.25 1.49
CA GLN A 284 -16.23 -18.71 2.87
C GLN A 284 -14.87 -18.46 3.54
N GLU A 285 -13.83 -18.21 2.73
CA GLU A 285 -12.49 -17.87 3.19
C GLU A 285 -11.90 -16.75 2.33
N PHE A 286 -11.24 -15.79 2.97
CA PHE A 286 -10.58 -14.66 2.32
C PHE A 286 -9.17 -14.46 2.91
N LYS A 287 -8.20 -14.07 2.08
CA LYS A 287 -6.84 -13.75 2.55
C LYS A 287 -6.69 -12.24 2.75
N TYR A 288 -6.98 -11.77 3.97
CA TYR A 288 -6.86 -10.36 4.34
C TYR A 288 -5.50 -10.05 4.98
N LEU A 289 -4.74 -9.13 4.40
CA LEU A 289 -3.45 -8.65 4.92
C LEU A 289 -2.45 -9.76 5.31
N GLY A 290 -2.48 -10.87 4.56
CA GLY A 290 -1.61 -12.02 4.79
C GLY A 290 -2.21 -13.12 5.67
N SER A 291 -3.33 -12.88 6.36
CA SER A 291 -4.01 -13.86 7.21
C SER A 291 -5.31 -14.36 6.57
N THR A 292 -5.60 -15.66 6.74
CA THR A 292 -6.85 -16.27 6.28
C THR A 292 -7.95 -16.00 7.29
N VAL A 293 -9.00 -15.31 6.85
CA VAL A 293 -10.23 -15.06 7.61
C VAL A 293 -11.31 -16.01 7.07
N GLN A 294 -12.10 -16.62 7.95
CA GLN A 294 -13.11 -17.62 7.59
C GLN A 294 -14.47 -17.22 8.16
N SER A 295 -15.55 -17.44 7.41
CA SER A 295 -16.93 -17.16 7.82
C SER A 295 -17.35 -17.92 9.09
N ASN A 296 -16.84 -19.13 9.29
CA ASN A 296 -17.08 -19.95 10.48
C ASN A 296 -16.25 -19.50 11.70
N GLY A 297 -15.38 -18.50 11.56
CA GLY A 297 -14.50 -18.01 12.64
C GLY A 297 -13.36 -18.97 12.99
N GLU A 298 -13.17 -20.08 12.28
CA GLU A 298 -12.08 -21.00 12.57
C GLU A 298 -10.72 -20.39 12.21
N CYS A 299 -9.73 -20.68 13.05
CA CYS A 299 -8.32 -20.32 12.79
C CYS A 299 -7.49 -21.52 12.31
N GLY A 300 -8.08 -22.72 12.23
CA GLY A 300 -7.35 -23.96 11.98
C GLY A 300 -6.57 -23.95 10.65
N LYS A 301 -7.16 -23.40 9.58
CA LYS A 301 -6.46 -23.27 8.29
C LYS A 301 -5.30 -22.26 8.35
N GLU A 302 -5.47 -21.15 9.06
CA GLU A 302 -4.42 -20.14 9.23
C GLU A 302 -3.25 -20.71 10.04
N VAL A 303 -3.54 -21.41 11.14
CA VAL A 303 -2.51 -22.09 11.96
C VAL A 303 -1.74 -23.10 11.10
N LYS A 304 -2.43 -23.95 10.34
CA LYS A 304 -1.79 -24.91 9.42
C LYS A 304 -0.91 -24.21 8.38
N LYS A 305 -1.39 -23.12 7.77
CA LYS A 305 -0.59 -22.34 6.81
C LYS A 305 0.66 -21.73 7.45
N ARG A 306 0.56 -21.16 8.65
CA ARG A 306 1.70 -20.58 9.36
C ARG A 306 2.71 -21.64 9.78
N VAL A 307 2.25 -22.79 10.27
CA VAL A 307 3.10 -23.96 10.56
C VAL A 307 3.83 -24.40 9.30
N GLN A 308 3.14 -24.51 8.17
CA GLN A 308 3.77 -24.88 6.90
C GLN A 308 4.79 -23.83 6.42
N ALA A 309 4.49 -22.54 6.57
CA ALA A 309 5.42 -21.46 6.23
C ALA A 309 6.68 -21.52 7.11
N GLY A 310 6.52 -21.79 8.42
CA GLY A 310 7.61 -22.02 9.36
C GLY A 310 8.48 -23.21 8.95
N TRP A 311 7.86 -24.34 8.63
CA TRP A 311 8.57 -25.52 8.12
C TRP A 311 9.30 -25.26 6.80
N ASN A 312 8.70 -24.52 5.87
CA ASN A 312 9.34 -24.16 4.61
C ASN A 312 10.54 -23.22 4.84
N GLY A 313 10.44 -22.30 5.80
CA GLY A 313 11.56 -21.47 6.23
C GLY A 313 12.69 -22.31 6.83
N TRP A 314 12.35 -23.18 7.78
CA TRP A 314 13.29 -24.12 8.40
C TRP A 314 14.01 -24.98 7.36
N ARG A 315 13.28 -25.59 6.41
CA ARG A 315 13.87 -26.44 5.36
C ARG A 315 14.89 -25.72 4.48
N LYS A 316 14.77 -24.41 4.29
CA LYS A 316 15.75 -23.62 3.53
C LYS A 316 17.07 -23.44 4.27
N VAL A 317 17.04 -23.45 5.60
CA VAL A 317 18.23 -23.25 6.45
C VAL A 317 18.70 -24.53 7.12
N SER A 318 17.90 -25.61 7.12
CA SER A 318 18.23 -26.87 7.78
C SER A 318 19.47 -27.53 7.19
N GLY A 319 19.77 -27.32 5.91
CA GLY A 319 21.01 -27.81 5.31
C GLY A 319 22.28 -27.16 5.87
N VAL A 320 22.15 -25.99 6.52
CA VAL A 320 23.26 -25.28 7.20
C VAL A 320 23.17 -25.50 8.71
N LEU A 321 21.97 -25.35 9.28
CA LEU A 321 21.75 -25.45 10.72
C LEU A 321 21.87 -26.89 11.27
N CYS A 322 21.65 -27.90 10.42
CA CYS A 322 21.79 -29.31 10.79
C CYS A 322 23.07 -29.93 10.21
N ASP A 323 23.97 -29.15 9.59
CA ASP A 323 25.24 -29.66 9.10
C ASP A 323 26.23 -29.83 10.25
N GLN A 324 26.59 -31.08 10.56
CA GLN A 324 27.53 -31.42 11.62
C GLN A 324 28.96 -30.89 11.37
N LYS A 325 29.28 -30.46 10.14
CA LYS A 325 30.57 -29.86 9.79
C LYS A 325 30.63 -28.36 10.07
N ILE A 326 29.47 -27.71 10.25
CA ILE A 326 29.39 -26.28 10.56
C ILE A 326 29.36 -26.13 12.07
N SER A 327 30.53 -25.85 12.65
CA SER A 327 30.68 -25.61 14.09
C SER A 327 29.96 -24.33 14.50
N ALA A 328 29.09 -24.42 15.52
CA ALA A 328 28.52 -23.27 16.19
C ALA A 328 29.60 -22.62 17.06
N ARG A 329 30.47 -21.81 16.46
CA ARG A 329 31.42 -20.96 17.17
C ARG A 329 31.17 -19.50 16.87
#